data_AF-A0AAD7ICB1-F1
#
_entry.id   AF-A0AAD7ICB1-F1
#
_cell.length_a   1.000
_cell.length_b   1.000
_cell.length_c   1.000
_cell.angle_alpha   90.00
_cell.angle_beta   90.00
_cell.angle_gamma   90.00
#
_symmetry.space_group_name_H-M   'P 1'
#
loop_
_entity.id
_entity.type
_entity.pdbx_description
1 polymer ?
#
loop_
_entity_poly.entity_id
_entity_poly.type
_entity_poly.pdbx_seq_one_letter_code
_entity_poly.pdbx_strand_id
1 'polypeptide(L)'
;MAFFGLGLGFGWQSKPKPGYLVNESFHLGGGFIAAGFKGAIGTLWSMNDEDGPLVAETVYSHLFRDGRQPQASDAAEALHLAVRKLREKGVPYERWMPFIHMGV
;
A
#
# COMPACT_ATOMS: atom_id res chain seq x y z
N MET A 1 -10.48 42.81 2.82
CA MET A 1 -10.99 43.38 4.09
C MET A 1 -10.23 42.73 5.23
N ALA A 2 -9.58 43.53 6.07
CA ALA A 2 -8.73 43.08 7.16
C ALA A 2 -9.52 43.02 8.48
N PHE A 3 -9.30 41.98 9.27
CA PHE A 3 -9.56 41.99 10.71
C PHE A 3 -8.30 41.48 11.42
N PHE A 4 -7.67 42.39 12.17
CA PHE A 4 -6.59 42.12 13.11
C PHE A 4 -7.23 42.05 14.50
N GLY A 5 -7.17 40.88 15.16
CA GLY A 5 -7.53 40.71 16.56
C GLY A 5 -6.29 40.28 17.34
N LEU A 6 -5.73 41.20 18.12
CA LEU A 6 -4.77 40.87 19.18
C LEU A 6 -5.51 40.10 20.29
N GLY A 7 -5.10 38.86 20.54
CA GLY A 7 -5.64 38.02 21.60
C GLY A 7 -4.67 36.88 21.90
N LEU A 8 -4.15 36.90 23.12
CA LEU A 8 -3.18 36.00 23.70
C LEU A 8 -3.53 34.51 23.50
N GLY A 9 -2.51 33.72 23.14
CA GLY A 9 -2.35 32.32 23.55
C GLY A 9 -3.38 31.31 23.05
N PHE A 10 -3.15 30.72 21.87
CA PHE A 10 -3.16 29.27 21.63
C PHE A 10 -2.84 29.02 20.15
N GLY A 11 -1.55 29.05 19.80
CA GLY A 11 -1.09 28.65 18.47
C GLY A 11 -0.93 27.13 18.41
N TRP A 12 -1.94 26.41 17.94
CA TRP A 12 -1.77 25.02 17.51
C TRP A 12 -1.10 25.02 16.12
N GLN A 13 0.21 25.23 16.09
CA GLN A 13 1.04 25.05 14.90
C GLN A 13 1.74 23.70 15.02
N SER A 14 1.12 22.63 14.52
CA SER A 14 1.83 21.36 14.34
C SER A 14 2.86 21.52 13.22
N LYS A 15 4.06 21.98 13.59
CA LYS A 15 5.25 21.81 12.75
C LYS A 15 5.40 20.30 12.52
N PRO A 16 5.39 19.79 11.27
CA PRO A 16 5.71 18.39 11.05
C PRO A 16 7.14 18.15 11.55
N LYS A 17 7.31 17.23 12.49
CA LYS A 17 8.63 16.80 12.93
C LYS A 17 9.28 16.06 11.77
N PRO A 18 10.47 16.45 11.29
CA PRO A 18 11.15 15.70 10.25
C PRO A 18 11.64 14.39 10.85
N GLY A 19 11.07 13.27 10.40
CA GLY A 19 11.66 11.94 10.66
C GLY A 19 10.76 10.82 11.15
N TYR A 20 9.47 10.75 10.78
CA TYR A 20 8.67 9.57 11.15
C TYR A 20 7.49 9.33 10.21
N LEU A 21 7.70 8.65 9.07
CA LEU A 21 6.62 8.06 8.25
C LEU A 21 7.05 6.80 7.46
N VAL A 22 8.34 6.48 7.39
CA VAL A 22 8.85 5.40 6.52
C VAL A 22 8.98 4.06 7.28
N ASN A 23 8.92 4.05 8.61
CA ASN A 23 9.11 2.82 9.39
C ASN A 23 7.81 2.02 9.59
N GLU A 24 6.65 2.67 9.66
CA GLU A 24 5.40 2.03 10.09
C GLU A 24 4.93 0.96 9.09
N SER A 25 5.04 1.20 7.79
CA SER A 25 4.65 0.22 6.75
C SER A 25 5.59 -0.99 6.71
N PHE A 26 6.90 -0.77 6.94
CA PHE A 26 7.88 -1.86 7.10
C PHE A 26 7.62 -2.66 8.38
N HIS A 27 7.23 -1.98 9.47
CA HIS A 27 6.85 -2.63 10.71
C HIS A 27 5.47 -3.32 10.64
N LEU A 28 4.52 -2.83 9.83
CA LEU A 28 3.19 -3.41 9.69
C LEU A 28 3.27 -4.74 8.94
N GLY A 29 3.99 -4.75 7.81
CA GLY A 29 4.30 -5.99 7.08
C GLY A 29 4.99 -7.02 7.97
N GLY A 30 6.05 -6.59 8.68
CA GLY A 30 6.72 -7.42 9.68
C GLY A 30 5.79 -7.88 10.81
N GLY A 31 4.84 -7.03 11.23
CA GLY A 31 3.83 -7.35 12.24
C GLY A 31 2.87 -8.45 11.80
N PHE A 32 2.43 -8.44 10.55
CA PHE A 32 1.63 -9.54 9.99
C PHE A 32 2.42 -10.85 10.00
N ILE A 33 3.68 -10.83 9.57
CA ILE A 33 4.53 -12.03 9.61
C ILE A 33 4.75 -12.50 11.06
N ALA A 34 5.02 -11.59 12.00
CA ALA A 34 5.19 -11.90 13.42
C ALA A 34 3.91 -12.45 14.07
N ALA A 35 2.73 -12.03 13.59
CA ALA A 35 1.44 -12.54 14.00
C ALA A 35 1.09 -13.91 13.37
N GLY A 36 1.98 -14.48 12.55
CA GLY A 36 1.83 -15.81 11.96
C GLY A 36 1.19 -15.85 10.56
N PHE A 37 1.00 -14.70 9.91
CA PHE A 37 0.58 -14.67 8.51
C PHE A 37 1.70 -15.21 7.62
N LYS A 38 1.34 -15.98 6.59
CA LYS A 38 2.30 -16.57 5.65
C LYS A 38 2.90 -15.52 4.71
N GLY A 39 2.10 -14.53 4.33
CA GLY A 39 2.56 -13.39 3.56
C GLY A 39 1.66 -12.17 3.70
N ALA A 40 2.17 -11.03 3.26
CA ALA A 40 1.49 -9.75 3.21
C ALA A 40 1.78 -9.05 1.88
N ILE A 41 0.73 -8.50 1.25
CA ILE A 41 0.84 -7.59 0.10
C ILE A 41 0.58 -6.18 0.62
N GLY A 42 1.40 -5.22 0.19
CA GLY A 42 1.25 -3.83 0.57
C GLY A 42 1.90 -2.88 -0.41
N THR A 43 1.95 -1.60 -0.04
CA THR A 43 2.56 -0.53 -0.85
C THR A 43 3.59 0.24 -0.02
N LEU A 44 4.75 0.52 -0.61
CA LEU A 44 5.84 1.26 0.02
C LEU A 44 5.47 2.74 0.27
N TRP A 45 4.71 3.35 -0.63
CA TRP A 45 4.13 4.69 -0.50
C TRP A 45 2.67 4.69 -0.93
N SER A 46 2.04 5.87 -0.90
CA SER A 46 0.64 6.04 -1.28
C SER A 46 0.39 5.51 -2.69
N MET A 47 -0.56 4.58 -2.79
CA MET A 47 -1.13 4.13 -4.06
C MET A 47 -2.10 5.17 -4.58
N ASN A 48 -2.33 5.19 -5.90
CA ASN A 48 -3.43 5.92 -6.49
C ASN A 48 -4.72 5.09 -6.42
N ASP A 49 -5.82 5.68 -5.95
CA ASP A 49 -7.09 4.99 -5.74
C ASP A 49 -7.61 4.27 -6.99
N GLU A 50 -7.33 4.79 -8.18
CA GLU A 50 -7.71 4.20 -9.46
C GLU A 50 -7.05 2.83 -9.72
N ASP A 51 -5.88 2.57 -9.15
CA ASP A 51 -5.13 1.31 -9.35
C ASP A 51 -5.62 0.19 -8.43
N GLY A 52 -6.14 0.56 -7.25
CA GLY A 52 -6.56 -0.36 -6.20
C GLY A 52 -7.53 -1.45 -6.69
N PRO A 53 -8.64 -1.10 -7.37
CA PRO A 53 -9.58 -2.09 -7.89
C PRO A 53 -8.94 -3.10 -8.84
N LEU A 54 -8.08 -2.67 -9.77
CA LEU A 54 -7.42 -3.56 -10.73
C LEU A 54 -6.47 -4.54 -10.03
N VAL A 55 -5.71 -4.04 -9.06
CA VAL A 55 -4.76 -4.85 -8.31
C VAL A 55 -5.49 -5.86 -7.43
N ALA A 56 -6.49 -5.42 -6.67
CA ALA A 56 -7.30 -6.29 -5.83
C ALA A 56 -8.01 -7.37 -6.65
N GLU A 57 -8.69 -6.98 -7.74
CA GLU A 57 -9.35 -7.92 -8.65
C GLU A 57 -8.35 -8.96 -9.17
N THR A 58 -7.22 -8.52 -9.71
CA THR A 58 -6.24 -9.44 -10.29
C THR A 58 -5.65 -10.39 -9.24
N VAL A 59 -5.35 -9.89 -8.05
CA VAL A 59 -4.80 -10.70 -6.97
C VAL A 59 -5.82 -11.74 -6.50
N TYR A 60 -7.04 -11.32 -6.16
CA TYR A 60 -8.06 -12.25 -5.66
C TYR A 60 -8.53 -13.24 -6.72
N SER A 61 -8.69 -12.82 -7.98
CA SER A 61 -9.01 -13.75 -9.07
C SER A 61 -7.94 -14.81 -9.26
N HIS A 62 -6.65 -14.49 -9.09
CA HIS A 62 -5.58 -15.47 -9.21
C HIS A 62 -5.49 -16.41 -8.00
N LEU A 63 -5.68 -15.88 -6.79
CA LEU A 63 -5.66 -16.68 -5.57
C LEU A 63 -6.80 -17.71 -5.54
N PHE A 64 -7.99 -17.33 -6.00
CA PHE A 64 -9.19 -18.17 -6.02
C PHE A 64 -9.49 -18.81 -7.39
N ARG A 65 -8.52 -18.84 -8.30
CA ARG A 65 -8.70 -19.47 -9.62
C ARG A 65 -9.13 -20.93 -9.46
N ASP A 66 -10.00 -21.40 -10.36
CA ASP A 66 -10.44 -22.79 -10.46
C ASP A 66 -11.12 -23.35 -9.18
N GLY A 67 -11.62 -22.47 -8.30
CA GLY A 67 -12.30 -22.88 -7.06
C GLY A 67 -11.37 -23.52 -6.02
N ARG A 68 -10.05 -23.43 -6.21
CA ARG A 68 -9.07 -23.97 -5.29
C ARG A 68 -8.95 -23.10 -4.04
N GLN A 69 -8.50 -23.71 -2.94
CA GLN A 69 -8.10 -22.95 -1.76
C GLN A 69 -6.86 -22.10 -2.10
N PRO A 70 -6.85 -20.81 -1.74
CA PRO A 70 -5.72 -19.93 -2.02
C PRO A 70 -4.49 -20.42 -1.27
N GLN A 71 -3.35 -20.49 -1.97
CA GLN A 71 -2.07 -20.81 -1.36
C GLN A 71 -1.25 -19.53 -1.23
N ALA A 72 -0.59 -19.37 -0.09
CA ALA A 72 0.24 -18.19 0.18
C ALA A 72 1.35 -18.04 -0.88
N SER A 73 1.87 -19.16 -1.37
CA SER A 73 2.89 -19.24 -2.42
C SER A 73 2.48 -18.57 -3.74
N ASP A 74 1.17 -18.41 -4.00
CA ASP A 74 0.69 -17.78 -5.23
C ASP A 74 0.55 -16.26 -5.10
N ALA A 75 0.65 -15.70 -3.89
CA ALA A 75 0.43 -14.28 -3.65
C ALA A 75 1.47 -13.41 -4.40
N ALA A 76 2.71 -13.88 -4.48
CA ALA A 76 3.77 -13.22 -5.25
C ALA A 76 3.47 -13.23 -6.76
N GLU A 77 3.01 -14.36 -7.31
CA GLU A 77 2.62 -14.47 -8.73
C GLU A 77 1.39 -13.58 -9.02
N ALA A 78 0.39 -13.62 -8.15
CA ALA A 78 -0.82 -12.82 -8.25
C ALA A 78 -0.50 -11.31 -8.30
N LEU A 79 0.38 -10.83 -7.42
CA LEU A 79 0.83 -9.45 -7.42
C LEU A 79 1.66 -9.10 -8.66
N HIS A 80 2.53 -10.01 -9.11
CA HIS A 80 3.30 -9.82 -10.34
C HIS A 80 2.38 -9.61 -11.55
N LEU A 81 1.31 -10.41 -11.67
CA LEU A 81 0.32 -10.27 -12.73
C LEU A 81 -0.43 -8.93 -12.65
N ALA A 82 -0.78 -8.47 -11.45
CA ALA A 82 -1.41 -7.17 -11.24
C ALA A 82 -0.52 -6.01 -11.71
N VAL A 83 0.76 -6.02 -11.29
CA VAL A 83 1.76 -5.04 -11.71
C VAL A 83 1.98 -5.08 -13.22
N ARG A 84 2.01 -6.27 -13.83
CA ARG A 84 2.08 -6.42 -15.29
C ARG A 84 0.91 -5.77 -16.00
N LYS A 85 -0.33 -5.96 -15.53
CA LYS A 85 -1.51 -5.31 -16.12
C LYS A 85 -1.43 -3.79 -16.05
N LEU A 86 -0.94 -3.22 -14.94
CA LEU A 86 -0.72 -1.77 -14.84
C LEU A 86 0.29 -1.28 -15.89
N ARG A 87 1.40 -2.00 -16.05
CA ARG A 87 2.42 -1.69 -17.07
C ARG A 87 1.87 -1.77 -18.48
N GLU A 88 1.09 -2.80 -18.79
CA GLU A 88 0.46 -3.00 -20.10
C GLU A 88 -0.59 -1.92 -20.42
N LYS A 89 -1.24 -1.34 -19.40
CA LYS A 89 -2.14 -0.19 -19.52
C LYS A 89 -1.42 1.16 -19.68
N GLY A 90 -0.08 1.19 -19.68
CA GLY A 90 0.70 2.42 -19.78
C GLY A 90 0.68 3.27 -18.50
N VAL A 91 0.38 2.67 -17.34
CA VAL A 91 0.41 3.37 -16.06
C VAL A 91 1.86 3.78 -15.73
N PRO A 92 2.10 5.05 -15.31
CA PRO A 92 3.43 5.53 -14.92
C PRO A 92 4.09 4.66 -13.85
N TYR A 93 5.43 4.60 -13.85
CA TYR A 93 6.16 3.66 -12.99
C TYR A 93 5.96 3.93 -11.50
N GLU A 94 5.75 5.19 -11.12
CA GLU A 94 5.54 5.64 -9.76
C GLU A 94 4.28 5.04 -9.12
N ARG A 95 3.32 4.62 -9.94
CA ARG A 95 2.03 4.04 -9.53
C ARG A 95 2.10 2.52 -9.32
N TRP A 96 2.91 1.79 -10.09
CA TRP A 96 3.02 0.32 -9.95
C TRP A 96 4.31 -0.14 -9.24
N MET A 97 5.33 0.70 -9.13
CA MET A 97 6.54 0.41 -8.35
C MET A 97 6.33 0.24 -6.82
N PRO A 98 5.34 0.86 -6.15
CA PRO A 98 5.24 0.74 -4.69
C PRO A 98 4.80 -0.64 -4.22
N PHE A 99 4.17 -1.46 -5.09
CA PHE A 99 3.60 -2.73 -4.69
C PHE A 99 4.69 -3.73 -4.29
N ILE A 100 4.56 -4.28 -3.08
CA ILE A 100 5.47 -5.26 -2.52
C ILE A 100 4.72 -6.47 -1.96
N HIS A 101 5.37 -7.62 -2.02
CA HIS A 101 4.98 -8.85 -1.35
C HIS A 101 6.07 -9.23 -0.35
N MET A 102 5.68 -9.61 0.86
CA MET A 102 6.56 -10.09 1.92
C MET A 102 6.05 -11.44 2.44
N GLY A 103 6.92 -12.44 2.57
CA GLY A 103 6.56 -13.77 3.08
C GLY A 103 6.68 -14.89 2.04
N VAL A 104 6.08 -16.03 2.34
CA VAL A 104 6.14 -17.29 1.57
C VAL A 104 4.75 -17.83 1.30
#